data_AF-A0A0M4EUG4-F1
#
_entry.id   AF-A0A0M4EUG4-F1
#
_cell.length_a   1.000
_cell.length_b   1.000
_cell.length_c   1.000
_cell.angle_alpha   90.00
_cell.angle_beta   90.00
_cell.angle_gamma   90.00
#
_symmetry.space_group_name_H-M   'P 1'
#
loop_
_entity.id
_entity.type
_entity.pdbx_description
1 polymer ?
#
loop_
_entity_poly.entity_id
_entity_poly.type
_entity_poly.pdbx_seq_one_letter_code
_entity_poly.pdbx_strand_id
1 'polypeptide(L)'
;MSKLRSTGVSGDRLIEIHRQSTHEEAGRSMYRKNEVPRLEQRRRAHSSESYRTPTHVGGLFAINREYFLDIGAYNPGLLLWNDENFQLSFKIWQCGVSIDRGFRPYNF
;
A
#
# COMPACT_ATOMS: atom_id res chain seq x y z
N MET A 1 -8.45 -2.13 16.95
CA MET A 1 -8.97 -0.95 16.22
C MET A 1 -7.80 -0.20 15.61
N SER A 2 -7.51 -0.41 14.32
CA SER A 2 -6.49 0.32 13.57
C SER A 2 -6.90 1.81 13.50
N LYS A 3 -6.10 2.69 14.11
CA LYS A 3 -6.39 4.13 14.16
C LYS A 3 -5.80 4.77 12.91
N LEU A 4 -6.65 5.06 11.92
CA LEU A 4 -6.26 5.81 10.72
C LEU A 4 -5.83 7.22 11.13
N ARG A 5 -4.58 7.60 10.83
CA ARG A 5 -4.12 8.99 10.92
C ARG A 5 -3.68 9.43 9.53
N SER A 6 -4.45 10.34 8.93
CA SER A 6 -4.13 11.04 7.69
C SER A 6 -3.02 12.06 7.95
N THR A 7 -1.93 12.02 7.19
CA THR A 7 -0.89 13.08 7.26
C THR A 7 -0.62 13.68 5.89
N GLY A 8 -1.18 14.86 5.62
CA GLY A 8 -0.80 15.72 4.49
C GLY A 8 -1.76 15.65 3.28
N VAL A 9 -2.21 16.83 2.85
CA VAL A 9 -2.98 17.07 1.62
C VAL A 9 -2.03 17.77 0.64
N SER A 10 -1.83 17.20 -0.56
CA SER A 10 -1.20 17.90 -1.69
C SER A 10 -2.27 18.24 -2.72
N GLY A 11 -2.24 19.46 -3.26
CA GLY A 11 -3.35 20.16 -3.92
C GLY A 11 -4.14 19.41 -4.99
N ASP A 12 -5.42 19.78 -5.11
CA ASP A 12 -6.48 19.50 -6.09
C ASP A 12 -6.74 18.05 -6.53
N ARG A 13 -5.91 17.09 -6.12
CA ARG A 13 -6.20 15.65 -6.16
C ARG A 13 -6.02 15.16 -4.73
N LEU A 14 -7.12 14.93 -4.03
CA LEU A 14 -7.12 14.50 -2.63
C LEU A 14 -6.42 13.13 -2.48
N ILE A 15 -5.09 13.14 -2.37
CA ILE A 15 -4.26 11.98 -2.06
C ILE A 15 -4.09 11.94 -0.54
N GLU A 16 -4.58 10.88 0.08
CA GLU A 16 -4.49 10.66 1.52
C GLU A 16 -3.34 9.70 1.83
N ILE A 17 -2.39 10.15 2.65
CA ILE A 17 -1.30 9.31 3.16
C ILE A 17 -1.74 8.67 4.46
N HIS A 18 -1.72 7.34 4.49
CA HIS A 18 -2.12 6.54 5.64
C HIS A 18 -0.91 5.87 6.28
N ARG A 19 -0.71 6.13 7.57
CA ARG A 19 0.19 5.37 8.43
C ARG A 19 -0.61 4.35 9.22
N GLN A 20 -0.33 3.07 9.00
CA GLN A 20 -0.92 2.04 9.85
C GLN A 20 -0.13 1.95 11.20
N SER A 21 -0.83 1.86 12.34
CA SER A 21 -0.30 1.66 13.72
C SER A 21 0.28 0.27 14.06
N THR A 22 1.60 0.11 14.08
CA THR A 22 2.26 -1.10 14.62
C THR A 22 2.07 -1.22 16.14
N HIS A 23 1.18 -2.07 16.64
CA HIS A 23 1.20 -2.50 18.05
C HIS A 23 2.06 -3.76 18.21
N GLU A 24 2.76 -3.84 19.34
CA GLU A 24 3.91 -4.72 19.66
C GLU A 24 3.64 -6.25 19.67
N GLU A 25 2.44 -6.71 19.34
CA GLU A 25 2.13 -8.15 19.18
C GLU A 25 2.19 -8.59 17.71
N ALA A 26 3.17 -8.08 16.97
CA ALA A 26 3.33 -8.38 15.56
C ALA A 26 3.91 -9.80 15.36
N GLY A 27 3.03 -10.81 15.31
CA GLY A 27 3.37 -12.05 14.60
C GLY A 27 3.94 -11.69 13.22
N ARG A 28 5.01 -12.38 12.80
CA ARG A 28 5.77 -12.08 11.56
C ARG A 28 4.80 -11.79 10.39
N SER A 29 4.81 -10.56 9.88
CA SER A 29 4.03 -10.21 8.69
C SER A 29 4.33 -11.21 7.56
N MET A 30 3.30 -11.79 6.96
CA MET A 30 3.45 -12.70 5.82
C MET A 30 3.93 -11.97 4.55
N TYR A 31 4.00 -10.64 4.58
CA TYR A 31 4.56 -9.88 3.47
C TYR A 31 6.03 -10.25 3.24
N ARG A 32 6.33 -10.73 2.03
CA ARG A 32 7.70 -10.97 1.55
C ARG A 32 8.04 -9.96 0.47
N LYS A 33 9.16 -9.25 0.63
CA LYS A 33 9.75 -8.44 -0.43
C LYS A 33 10.50 -9.36 -1.39
N ASN A 34 10.08 -9.39 -2.65
CA ASN A 34 10.81 -10.07 -3.72
C ASN A 34 11.58 -9.04 -4.57
N GLU A 35 12.53 -9.52 -5.35
CA GLU A 35 13.19 -8.71 -6.38
C GLU A 35 12.18 -8.24 -7.42
N VAL A 36 12.48 -7.12 -8.07
CA VAL A 36 11.62 -6.58 -9.13
C VAL A 36 11.66 -7.54 -10.32
N PRO A 37 10.52 -8.04 -10.83
CA PRO A 37 10.51 -8.94 -11.98
C PRO A 37 11.15 -8.32 -13.21
N ARG A 38 11.80 -9.12 -14.06
CA ARG A 38 12.46 -8.64 -15.30
C ARG A 38 11.52 -7.84 -16.21
N LEU A 39 10.23 -8.18 -16.23
CA LEU A 39 9.22 -7.44 -16.99
C LEU A 39 9.09 -5.99 -16.50
N GLU A 40 8.99 -5.79 -15.18
CA GLU A 40 8.90 -4.47 -14.56
C GLU A 40 10.24 -3.72 -14.59
N GLN A 41 11.38 -4.42 -14.66
CA GLN A 41 12.68 -3.80 -14.93
C GLN A 41 12.73 -3.22 -16.34
N ARG A 42 12.26 -3.96 -17.36
CA ARG A 42 12.27 -3.50 -18.77
C ARG A 42 11.29 -2.36 -19.05
N ARG A 43 10.22 -2.22 -18.25
CA ARG A 43 9.23 -1.15 -18.38
C ARG A 43 9.72 0.21 -17.88
N ARG A 44 10.78 0.23 -17.08
CA ARG A 44 11.32 1.44 -16.45
C ARG A 44 12.55 1.92 -17.18
N ALA A 45 12.67 3.22 -17.37
CA ALA A 45 13.90 3.83 -17.89
C ALA A 45 14.94 3.97 -16.78
N HIS A 46 14.50 4.28 -15.55
CA HIS A 46 15.35 4.47 -14.39
C HIS A 46 14.95 3.58 -13.22
N SER A 47 15.92 3.17 -12.41
CA SER A 47 15.66 2.37 -11.19
C SER A 47 14.84 3.13 -10.13
N SER A 48 14.85 4.47 -10.18
CA SER A 48 14.10 5.37 -9.33
C SER A 48 12.61 5.45 -9.65
N GLU A 49 12.19 4.96 -10.81
CA GLU A 49 10.79 4.93 -11.20
C GLU A 49 10.03 3.85 -10.42
N SER A 50 8.77 4.16 -10.11
CA SER A 50 7.86 3.23 -9.47
C SER A 50 7.56 2.05 -10.40
N TYR A 51 7.16 0.91 -9.81
CA TYR A 51 6.79 -0.28 -10.55
C TYR A 51 5.59 -0.97 -9.90
N ARG A 52 4.88 -1.78 -10.69
CA ARG A 52 3.68 -2.47 -10.23
C ARG A 52 4.03 -3.55 -9.22
N THR A 53 3.30 -3.57 -8.11
CA THR A 53 3.44 -4.56 -7.05
C THR A 53 2.11 -5.26 -6.77
N PRO A 54 2.10 -6.59 -6.55
CA PRO A 54 0.88 -7.32 -6.22
C PRO A 54 0.29 -6.90 -4.87
N THR A 55 1.11 -6.41 -3.95
CA THR A 55 0.66 -5.94 -2.63
C THR A 55 1.54 -4.79 -2.10
N HIS A 56 0.99 -3.98 -1.19
CA HIS A 56 1.73 -2.94 -0.47
C HIS A 56 2.25 -3.44 0.89
N VAL A 57 3.30 -2.79 1.39
CA VAL A 57 3.71 -2.91 2.81
C VAL A 57 2.69 -2.11 3.60
N GLY A 58 1.95 -2.76 4.51
CA GLY A 58 0.89 -2.13 5.30
C GLY A 58 1.28 -0.79 5.94
N GLY A 59 2.55 -0.57 6.28
CA GLY A 59 3.01 0.64 6.99
C GLY A 59 2.60 2.00 6.40
N LEU A 60 2.83 2.25 5.10
CA LEU A 60 2.58 3.56 4.47
C LEU A 60 2.13 3.40 3.01
N PHE A 61 1.05 4.10 2.65
CA PHE A 61 0.57 4.20 1.27
C PHE A 61 -0.12 5.54 1.03
N ALA A 62 -0.25 5.91 -0.25
CA ALA A 62 -0.95 7.09 -0.70
C ALA A 62 -2.05 6.66 -1.67
N ILE A 63 -3.30 7.08 -1.42
CA ILE A 63 -4.46 6.71 -2.24
C ILE A 63 -5.39 7.91 -2.39
N ASN A 64 -6.14 8.00 -3.49
CA ASN A 64 -7.21 8.98 -3.57
C ASN A 64 -8.27 8.68 -2.50
N ARG A 65 -8.66 9.70 -1.72
CA ARG A 65 -9.58 9.55 -0.59
C ARG A 65 -10.97 9.06 -1.01
N GLU A 66 -11.53 9.63 -2.07
CA GLU A 66 -12.86 9.26 -2.58
C GLU A 66 -12.84 7.80 -3.05
N TYR A 67 -11.85 7.43 -3.87
CA TYR A 67 -11.66 6.05 -4.30
C TYR A 67 -11.49 5.07 -3.13
N PHE A 68 -10.75 5.44 -2.08
CA PHE A 68 -10.59 4.60 -0.89
C PHE A 68 -11.91 4.33 -0.17
N LEU A 69 -12.78 5.34 -0.08
CA LEU A 69 -14.11 5.20 0.50
C LEU A 69 -15.05 4.41 -0.43
N ASP A 70 -14.97 4.62 -1.74
CA ASP A 70 -15.80 3.94 -2.74
C ASP A 70 -15.56 2.42 -2.78
N ILE A 71 -14.30 1.98 -2.61
CA ILE A 71 -13.98 0.54 -2.47
C ILE A 71 -14.28 -0.01 -1.05
N GLY A 72 -14.93 0.78 -0.20
CA GLY A 72 -15.37 0.41 1.13
C GLY A 72 -14.27 0.36 2.19
N ALA A 73 -13.18 1.12 2.01
CA ALA A 73 -12.07 1.24 2.95
C ALA A 73 -11.52 -0.11 3.49
N TYR A 74 -10.90 -0.10 4.67
CA TYR A 74 -10.56 -1.33 5.39
C TYR A 74 -11.79 -2.02 5.95
N ASN A 75 -11.79 -3.36 5.99
CA ASN A 75 -12.87 -4.11 6.64
C ASN A 75 -12.77 -3.93 8.16
N PRO A 76 -13.81 -3.38 8.83
CA PRO A 76 -13.79 -3.14 10.28
C PRO A 76 -13.72 -4.42 11.11
N GLY A 77 -14.06 -5.58 10.53
CA GLY A 77 -13.96 -6.89 11.15
C GLY A 77 -12.55 -7.52 11.13
N LEU A 78 -11.57 -6.86 10.51
CA LEU A 78 -10.17 -7.31 10.59
C LEU A 78 -9.61 -6.97 11.97
N LEU A 79 -9.47 -7.99 12.80
CA LEU A 79 -8.93 -7.87 14.16
C LEU A 79 -7.41 -8.04 14.19
N LEU A 80 -6.85 -8.71 13.18
CA LEU A 80 -5.42 -8.99 13.07
C LEU A 80 -4.77 -8.10 12.02
N TRP A 81 -3.59 -7.61 12.39
CA TRP A 81 -2.85 -6.58 11.68
C TRP A 81 -2.15 -7.06 10.39
N ASN A 82 -2.12 -8.37 10.15
CA ASN A 82 -1.33 -8.98 9.08
C ASN A 82 -2.06 -9.18 7.75
N ASP A 83 -3.37 -8.92 7.72
CA ASP A 83 -4.22 -9.21 6.55
C ASP A 83 -4.79 -7.97 5.88
N GLU A 84 -4.74 -6.80 6.55
CA GLU A 84 -5.27 -5.53 6.04
C GLU A 84 -4.61 -5.14 4.71
N ASN A 85 -3.29 -5.28 4.59
CA ASN A 85 -2.54 -4.96 3.39
C ASN A 85 -2.90 -5.88 2.21
N PHE A 86 -3.19 -7.16 2.46
CA PHE A 86 -3.62 -8.08 1.41
C PHE A 86 -5.06 -7.81 0.99
N GLN A 87 -5.96 -7.59 1.95
CA GLN A 87 -7.36 -7.30 1.70
C GLN A 87 -7.54 -6.06 0.82
N LEU A 88 -6.85 -4.96 1.15
CA LEU A 88 -6.87 -3.76 0.32
C LEU A 88 -6.22 -4.01 -1.05
N SER A 89 -5.12 -4.77 -1.09
CA SER A 89 -4.45 -5.08 -2.35
C SER A 89 -5.34 -5.86 -3.32
N PHE A 90 -6.07 -6.84 -2.82
CA PHE A 90 -7.03 -7.61 -3.62
C PHE A 90 -8.15 -6.74 -4.17
N LYS A 91 -8.72 -5.85 -3.35
CA LYS A 91 -9.75 -4.90 -3.80
C LYS A 91 -9.23 -4.07 -4.97
N ILE A 92 -8.07 -3.42 -4.81
CA ILE A 92 -7.50 -2.52 -5.81
C ILE A 92 -7.27 -3.26 -7.14
N TRP A 93 -6.64 -4.44 -7.10
CA TRP A 93 -6.34 -5.21 -8.31
C TRP A 93 -7.60 -5.77 -8.98
N GLN A 94 -8.57 -6.27 -8.20
CA GLN A 94 -9.83 -6.80 -8.76
C GLN A 94 -10.72 -5.69 -9.33
N CYS A 95 -10.61 -4.47 -8.82
CA CYS A 95 -11.24 -3.28 -9.38
C CYS A 95 -10.49 -2.73 -10.62
N GLY A 96 -9.44 -3.40 -11.10
CA GLY A 96 -8.72 -3.02 -12.32
C GLY A 96 -7.68 -1.91 -12.16
N VAL A 97 -7.39 -1.49 -10.92
CA VAL A 97 -6.39 -0.48 -10.61
C VAL A 97 -5.07 -1.17 -10.21
N SER A 98 -3.93 -0.53 -10.48
CA SER A 98 -2.61 -1.03 -10.08
C SER A 98 -2.11 -0.38 -8.79
N ILE A 99 -1.30 -1.13 -8.05
CA ILE A 99 -0.53 -0.61 -6.91
C ILE A 99 0.91 -0.45 -7.37
N ASP A 100 1.46 0.74 -7.21
CA ASP A 100 2.84 1.02 -7.56
C ASP A 100 3.70 1.20 -6.30
N ARG A 101 4.85 0.52 -6.28
CA ARG A 101 5.86 0.69 -5.23
C ARG A 101 6.87 1.72 -5.70
N GLY A 102 7.01 2.82 -4.94
CA GLY A 102 8.06 3.80 -5.16
C GLY A 102 9.47 3.26 -4.88
N PHE A 103 10.46 3.95 -5.41
CA PHE A 103 11.87 3.65 -5.16
C PHE A 103 12.24 3.90 -3.69
N ARG A 104 13.00 2.97 -3.10
CA ARG A 104 13.64 3.15 -1.80
C ARG A 104 15.15 3.22 -2.01
N PRO A 105 15.77 4.41 -1.89
CA PRO A 105 17.21 4.57 -2.09
C PRO A 105 18.06 3.85 -1.03
N TYR A 106 17.50 3.53 0.14
CA TYR A 106 18.22 2.95 1.26
C TYR A 106 17.53 1.69 1.78
N ASN A 107 18.35 0.69 2.13
CA ASN A 107 17.91 -0.45 2.94
C ASN A 107 17.91 -0.01 4.40
N PHE A 108 16.71 0.14 4.98
CA PHE A 108 16.49 0.16 6.42
C PHE A 108 15.99 -1.21 6.85
#